data_AF-A0A9D7ZSM9-F1
#
_entry.id   AF-A0A9D7ZSM9-F1
#
_cell.length_a   1.000
_cell.length_b   1.000
_cell.length_c   1.000
_cell.angle_alpha   90.00
_cell.angle_beta   90.00
_cell.angle_gamma   90.00
#
_symmetry.space_group_name_H-M   'P 1'
#
loop_
_entity.id
_entity.type
_entity.pdbx_description
1 polymer ?
#
loop_
_entity_poly.entity_id
_entity_poly.type
_entity_poly.pdbx_seq_one_letter_code
_entity_poly.pdbx_strand_id
1 'polypeptide(L)'
;MLNSIKKYFKRAKEEISKEYSINFEGNKSLDPENKNQVGLWTGVDLDGTLAHYDRSTPHDKIGEPVPKMLTLVKDLINNGIRIKIFTARAQDPEQKPIIREWLKTNGLPELEITNMKDYNMQWLLDDRCIQVERNTGRLIFKD
;
A
#
# COMPACT_ATOMS: atom_id res chain seq x y z
N MET A 1 -13.59 3.73 -14.30
CA MET A 1 -13.01 3.14 -13.07
C MET A 1 -12.39 1.74 -13.32
N LEU A 2 -13.14 0.77 -13.85
CA LEU A 2 -12.64 -0.60 -14.10
C LEU A 2 -11.38 -0.67 -15.00
N ASN A 3 -11.32 0.12 -16.08
CA ASN A 3 -10.17 0.12 -17.00
C ASN A 3 -8.87 0.60 -16.32
N SER A 4 -8.98 1.60 -15.42
CA SER A 4 -7.83 2.13 -14.68
C SER A 4 -7.26 1.09 -13.72
N ILE A 5 -8.13 0.33 -13.04
CA ILE A 5 -7.73 -0.73 -12.11
C ILE A 5 -7.10 -1.91 -12.87
N LYS A 6 -7.66 -2.33 -14.01
CA LYS A 6 -7.03 -3.35 -14.87
C LYS A 6 -5.63 -2.94 -15.34
N LYS A 7 -5.48 -1.67 -15.74
CA LYS A 7 -4.17 -1.11 -16.13
C LYS A 7 -3.19 -1.10 -14.96
N TYR A 8 -3.66 -0.82 -13.75
CA TYR A 8 -2.86 -0.92 -12.53
C TYR A 8 -2.36 -2.35 -12.31
N PHE A 9 -3.26 -3.34 -12.27
CA PHE A 9 -2.88 -4.74 -12.09
C PHE A 9 -1.85 -5.21 -13.11
N LYS A 10 -2.04 -4.83 -14.38
CA LYS A 10 -1.09 -5.15 -15.44
C LYS A 10 0.29 -4.56 -15.16
N ARG A 11 0.37 -3.26 -14.84
CA ARG A 11 1.64 -2.57 -14.54
C ARG A 11 2.33 -3.13 -13.31
N ALA A 12 1.61 -3.29 -12.20
CA ALA A 12 2.17 -3.82 -10.97
C ALA A 12 2.76 -5.22 -11.19
N LYS A 13 2.05 -6.10 -11.91
CA LYS A 13 2.57 -7.43 -12.27
C LYS A 13 3.79 -7.36 -13.18
N GLU A 14 3.78 -6.50 -14.20
CA GLU A 14 4.94 -6.30 -15.09
C GLU A 14 6.19 -5.82 -14.33
N GLU A 15 6.01 -4.92 -13.37
CA GLU A 15 7.12 -4.38 -12.57
C GLU A 15 7.65 -5.41 -11.57
N ILE A 16 6.76 -6.17 -10.91
CA ILE A 16 7.14 -7.30 -10.05
C ILE A 16 7.94 -8.33 -10.87
N SER A 17 7.47 -8.71 -12.07
CA SER A 17 8.21 -9.65 -12.93
C SER A 17 9.59 -9.13 -13.32
N LYS A 18 9.73 -7.84 -13.64
CA LYS A 18 11.03 -7.22 -13.95
C LYS A 18 12.00 -7.26 -12.77
N GLU A 19 11.51 -6.98 -11.57
CA GLU A 19 12.35 -7.07 -10.36
C GLU A 19 12.87 -8.50 -10.15
N TYR A 20 11.99 -9.51 -10.29
CA TYR A 20 12.42 -10.90 -10.21
C TYR A 20 13.49 -11.24 -11.26
N SER A 21 13.34 -10.78 -12.50
CA SER A 21 14.35 -10.99 -13.55
C SER A 21 15.70 -10.36 -13.20
N ILE A 22 15.72 -9.12 -12.70
CA ILE A 22 16.95 -8.40 -12.31
C ILE A 22 17.64 -9.09 -11.13
N ASN A 23 16.86 -9.47 -10.10
CA ASN A 23 17.41 -10.14 -8.92
C ASN A 23 17.96 -11.54 -9.24
N PHE A 24 17.41 -12.23 -10.24
CA PHE A 24 17.90 -13.54 -10.69
C PHE A 24 19.25 -13.45 -11.41
N GLU A 25 19.54 -12.34 -12.08
CA GLU A 25 20.83 -12.11 -12.77
C GLU A 25 21.94 -11.61 -11.82
N GLY A 26 21.57 -11.02 -10.67
CA GLY A 26 22.51 -10.32 -9.78
C GLY A 26 22.87 -10.99 -8.44
N ASN A 27 22.17 -12.05 -7.99
CA ASN A 27 22.48 -12.69 -6.71
C ASN A 27 22.14 -14.19 -6.69
N LYS A 28 23.18 -15.03 -6.61
CA LYS A 28 23.07 -16.50 -6.44
C LYS A 28 22.72 -16.93 -5.01
N SER A 29 22.27 -16.02 -4.14
CA SER A 29 21.93 -16.32 -2.75
C SER A 29 20.61 -15.67 -2.37
N LEU A 30 19.51 -16.22 -2.89
CA LEU A 30 18.20 -16.08 -2.25
C LEU A 30 17.87 -17.46 -1.71
N ASP A 31 18.13 -17.61 -0.41
CA ASP A 31 17.67 -18.76 0.36
C ASP A 31 16.13 -18.81 0.29
N PRO A 32 15.52 -19.85 -0.30
CA PRO A 32 14.07 -19.93 -0.54
C PRO A 32 13.22 -19.81 0.74
N GLU A 33 13.84 -20.00 1.91
CA GLU A 33 13.18 -19.93 3.22
C GLU A 33 13.20 -18.54 3.88
N ASN A 34 13.97 -17.57 3.36
CA ASN A 34 14.02 -16.23 3.93
C ASN A 34 12.82 -15.38 3.46
N LYS A 35 11.67 -15.57 4.15
CA LYS A 35 10.39 -14.87 3.92
C LYS A 35 10.40 -13.36 4.16
N ASN A 36 11.54 -12.75 4.50
CA ASN A 36 11.68 -11.30 4.56
C ASN A 36 11.85 -10.74 3.15
N GLN A 37 10.79 -10.77 2.35
CA GLN A 37 10.82 -10.31 0.97
C GLN A 37 11.18 -8.81 0.89
N VAL A 38 12.41 -8.55 0.48
CA VAL A 38 12.85 -7.28 -0.09
C VAL A 38 12.27 -7.25 -1.51
N GLY A 39 11.02 -6.81 -1.64
CA GLY A 39 10.39 -6.65 -2.95
C GLY A 39 9.41 -5.49 -3.04
N LEU A 40 9.03 -5.11 -4.26
CA LEU A 40 8.12 -3.99 -4.53
C LEU A 40 6.84 -4.07 -3.68
N TRP A 41 6.38 -2.92 -3.21
CA TRP A 41 5.15 -2.81 -2.44
C TRP A 41 4.34 -1.58 -2.81
N THR A 42 3.05 -1.68 -2.54
CA THR A 42 2.08 -0.58 -2.66
C THR A 42 1.74 -0.05 -1.28
N GLY A 43 1.97 1.23 -1.05
CA GLY A 43 1.54 1.93 0.15
C GLY A 43 0.06 2.28 0.09
N VAL A 44 -0.66 1.99 1.16
CA VAL A 44 -2.07 2.36 1.32
C VAL A 44 -2.21 3.20 2.57
N ASP A 45 -2.59 4.46 2.40
CA ASP A 45 -2.94 5.32 3.52
C ASP A 45 -4.19 4.80 4.25
N LEU A 46 -4.29 5.16 5.54
CA LEU A 46 -5.37 4.75 6.41
C LEU A 46 -6.49 5.80 6.49
N ASP A 47 -6.23 6.93 7.13
CA ASP A 47 -7.23 7.91 7.51
C ASP A 47 -7.64 8.83 6.34
N GLY A 48 -8.85 8.61 5.82
CA GLY A 48 -9.36 9.32 4.64
C GLY A 48 -9.25 8.47 3.37
N THR A 49 -8.48 7.39 3.43
CA THR A 49 -8.22 6.48 2.31
C THR A 49 -8.87 5.12 2.52
N LEU A 50 -8.32 4.29 3.40
CA LEU A 50 -8.84 2.94 3.70
C LEU A 50 -9.96 2.97 4.76
N ALA A 51 -9.89 3.92 5.67
CA ALA A 51 -10.88 4.19 6.71
C ALA A 51 -11.45 5.61 6.56
N HIS A 52 -12.72 5.78 6.92
CA HIS A 52 -13.31 7.11 7.02
C HIS A 52 -12.58 7.94 8.08
N TYR A 53 -12.30 9.19 7.76
CA TYR A 53 -11.65 10.12 8.67
C TYR A 53 -12.53 11.36 8.88
N ASP A 54 -12.72 11.69 10.15
CA ASP A 54 -13.30 12.95 10.62
C ASP A 54 -12.29 13.58 11.58
N ARG A 55 -12.13 14.91 11.53
CA ARG A 55 -11.25 15.66 12.42
C ARG A 55 -11.69 15.59 13.87
N SER A 56 -12.96 15.27 14.15
CA SER A 56 -13.43 15.04 15.52
C SER A 56 -13.22 13.61 16.02
N THR A 57 -12.75 12.68 15.18
CA THR A 57 -12.50 11.30 15.59
C THR A 57 -11.39 11.25 16.63
N PRO A 58 -11.61 10.61 17.80
CA PRO A 58 -10.58 10.41 18.80
C PRO A 58 -9.34 9.71 18.23
N HIS A 59 -8.16 10.08 18.72
CA HIS A 59 -6.90 9.55 18.19
C HIS A 59 -6.76 8.03 18.35
N ASP A 60 -7.38 7.45 19.38
CA ASP A 60 -7.41 6.02 19.67
C ASP A 60 -8.47 5.25 18.85
N LYS A 61 -9.22 5.94 17.98
CA LYS A 61 -10.24 5.33 17.11
C LYS A 61 -9.88 5.51 15.64
N ILE A 62 -10.11 4.45 14.88
CA ILE A 62 -10.08 4.44 13.41
C ILE A 62 -11.53 4.33 12.95
N GLY A 63 -11.93 5.13 11.95
CA GLY A 63 -13.29 5.13 11.45
C GLY A 63 -13.69 3.84 10.73
N GLU A 64 -14.95 3.78 10.30
CA GLU A 64 -15.47 2.68 9.50
C GLU A 64 -14.68 2.50 8.19
N PRO A 65 -14.56 1.27 7.66
CA PRO A 65 -13.86 1.05 6.39
C PRO A 65 -14.54 1.79 5.25
N VAL A 66 -13.75 2.36 4.34
CA VAL A 66 -14.26 2.86 3.06
C VAL A 66 -14.50 1.63 2.17
N PRO A 67 -15.75 1.22 1.86
CA PRO A 67 -16.01 -0.13 1.33
C PRO A 67 -15.32 -0.39 0.00
N LYS A 68 -15.30 0.61 -0.90
CA LYS A 68 -14.63 0.51 -2.20
C LYS A 68 -13.12 0.34 -2.07
N MET A 69 -12.51 1.02 -1.09
CA MET A 69 -11.07 0.92 -0.87
C MET A 69 -10.71 -0.41 -0.21
N LEU A 70 -11.51 -0.87 0.76
CA LEU A 70 -11.34 -2.19 1.37
C LEU A 70 -11.44 -3.31 0.34
N THR A 71 -12.42 -3.27 -0.57
CA THR A 71 -12.53 -4.21 -1.69
C THR A 71 -11.30 -4.16 -2.58
N LEU A 72 -10.85 -2.96 -2.97
CA LEU A 72 -9.64 -2.81 -3.79
C LEU A 72 -8.41 -3.42 -3.11
N VAL A 73 -8.18 -3.14 -1.82
CA VAL A 73 -7.03 -3.72 -1.08
C VAL A 73 -7.10 -5.25 -1.06
N LYS A 74 -8.29 -5.83 -0.81
CA LYS A 74 -8.47 -7.29 -0.86
C LYS A 74 -8.17 -7.84 -2.25
N ASP A 75 -8.63 -7.18 -3.30
CA ASP A 75 -8.35 -7.59 -4.69
C ASP A 75 -6.85 -7.50 -5.02
N LEU A 76 -6.15 -6.47 -4.54
CA LEU A 76 -4.70 -6.30 -4.69
C LEU A 76 -3.95 -7.47 -4.04
N ILE A 77 -4.27 -7.79 -2.78
CA ILE A 77 -3.69 -8.90 -2.03
C ILE A 77 -3.96 -10.23 -2.75
N ASN A 78 -5.20 -10.48 -3.17
CA ASN A 78 -5.59 -11.71 -3.89
C ASN A 78 -4.88 -11.87 -5.24
N ASN A 79 -4.38 -10.78 -5.81
CA ASN A 79 -3.59 -10.78 -7.04
C ASN A 79 -2.08 -10.86 -6.80
N GLY A 80 -1.64 -11.12 -5.58
CA GLY A 80 -0.22 -11.25 -5.21
C GLY A 80 0.52 -9.92 -5.12
N ILE A 81 -0.19 -8.79 -5.02
CA ILE A 81 0.44 -7.48 -4.86
C ILE A 81 0.69 -7.25 -3.37
N ARG A 82 1.97 -7.03 -3.01
CA ARG A 82 2.37 -6.72 -1.63
C ARG A 82 1.86 -5.34 -1.23
N ILE A 83 1.19 -5.28 -0.07
CA ILE A 83 0.62 -4.06 0.50
C ILE A 83 1.31 -3.76 1.83
N LYS A 84 1.61 -2.49 2.07
CA LYS A 84 1.88 -1.97 3.43
C LYS A 84 0.88 -0.89 3.75
N ILE A 85 0.42 -0.83 5.00
CA ILE A 85 -0.30 0.33 5.50
C ILE A 85 0.73 1.45 5.70
N PHE A 86 0.59 2.51 4.90
CA PHE A 86 1.49 3.64 4.87
C PHE A 86 0.80 4.86 5.46
N THR A 87 0.95 5.08 6.76
CA THR A 87 0.13 6.06 7.50
C THR A 87 0.95 6.87 8.49
N ALA A 88 0.60 8.15 8.64
CA ALA A 88 1.18 9.03 9.64
C ALA A 88 0.98 8.52 11.08
N ARG A 89 -0.10 7.76 11.36
CA ARG A 89 -0.32 7.15 12.68
C ARG A 89 0.85 6.29 13.14
N ALA A 90 1.59 5.67 12.22
CA ALA A 90 2.73 4.82 12.54
C ALA A 90 3.94 5.57 13.12
N GLN A 91 3.91 6.91 13.13
CA GLN A 91 4.84 7.75 13.90
C GLN A 91 4.72 7.49 15.41
N ASP A 92 3.51 7.17 15.89
CA ASP A 92 3.26 6.75 17.25
C ASP A 92 3.26 5.20 17.32
N PRO A 93 4.23 4.57 18.02
CA PRO A 93 4.26 3.13 18.19
C PRO A 93 2.99 2.55 18.82
N GLU A 94 2.29 3.29 19.67
CA GLU A 94 1.06 2.86 20.37
C GLU A 94 -0.14 2.72 19.41
N GLN A 95 -0.08 3.37 18.24
CA GLN A 95 -1.11 3.22 17.21
C GLN A 95 -1.00 1.89 16.45
N LYS A 96 0.18 1.26 16.39
CA LYS A 96 0.36 0.04 15.60
C LYS A 96 -0.54 -1.12 16.06
N PRO A 97 -0.68 -1.42 17.37
CA PRO A 97 -1.67 -2.39 17.85
C PRO A 97 -3.11 -2.06 17.44
N ILE A 98 -3.52 -0.79 17.53
CA ILE A 98 -4.87 -0.32 17.17
C ILE A 98 -5.15 -0.58 15.69
N ILE A 99 -4.18 -0.21 14.83
CA ILE A 99 -4.26 -0.46 13.38
C ILE A 99 -4.34 -1.95 13.10
N ARG A 100 -3.49 -2.78 13.73
CA ARG A 100 -3.52 -4.25 13.54
C ARG A 100 -4.89 -4.84 13.87
N GLU A 101 -5.47 -4.46 15.00
CA GLU A 101 -6.78 -4.95 15.39
C GLU A 101 -7.86 -4.50 14.39
N TRP A 102 -7.84 -3.22 13.98
CA TRP A 102 -8.76 -2.71 12.97
C TRP A 102 -8.66 -3.46 11.64
N LEU A 103 -7.45 -3.73 11.15
CA LEU A 103 -7.24 -4.52 9.91
C LEU A 103 -7.84 -5.92 10.04
N LYS A 104 -7.60 -6.58 11.18
CA LYS A 104 -8.12 -7.91 11.49
C LYS A 104 -9.64 -7.92 11.55
N THR A 105 -10.28 -6.97 12.25
CA THR A 105 -11.74 -6.84 12.32
C THR A 105 -12.37 -6.66 10.94
N ASN A 106 -11.65 -6.01 10.01
CA ASN A 106 -12.09 -5.80 8.63
C ASN A 106 -11.75 -6.95 7.67
N GLY A 107 -11.21 -8.05 8.20
CA GLY A 107 -10.88 -9.25 7.44
C GLY A 107 -9.72 -9.06 6.47
N LEU A 108 -8.74 -8.22 6.82
CA LEU A 108 -7.45 -8.13 6.15
C LEU A 108 -6.44 -9.05 6.86
N PRO A 109 -5.46 -9.60 6.13
CA PRO A 109 -4.37 -10.36 6.74
C PRO A 109 -3.48 -9.43 7.57
N GLU A 110 -2.50 -9.99 8.27
CA GLU A 110 -1.45 -9.19 8.88
C GLU A 110 -0.65 -8.48 7.79
N LEU A 111 -0.58 -7.15 7.89
CA LEU A 111 0.14 -6.28 6.96
C LEU A 111 1.21 -5.50 7.70
N GLU A 112 2.31 -5.21 7.01
CA GLU A 112 3.31 -4.26 7.53
C GLU A 112 2.70 -2.86 7.67
N ILE A 113 3.05 -2.16 8.75
CA ILE A 113 2.59 -0.81 9.06
C ILE A 113 3.81 0.10 9.20
N THR A 114 3.90 1.14 8.38
CA THR A 114 5.04 2.05 8.35
C THR A 114 4.62 3.49 7.99
N ASN A 115 5.39 4.48 8.44
CA ASN A 115 5.34 5.87 7.98
C ASN A 115 6.60 6.23 7.18
N MET A 116 7.50 5.28 6.96
CA MET A 116 8.77 5.48 6.25
C MET A 116 8.68 4.97 4.81
N LYS A 117 8.98 5.85 3.86
CA LYS A 117 9.15 5.48 2.45
C LYS A 117 10.51 4.80 2.27
N ASP A 118 10.54 3.76 1.46
CA ASP A 118 11.77 3.10 1.02
C ASP A 118 11.84 3.05 -0.53
N TYR A 119 12.93 2.50 -1.06
CA TYR A 119 13.16 2.38 -2.50
C TYR A 119 12.22 1.41 -3.22
N ASN A 120 11.55 0.52 -2.48
CA ASN A 120 10.67 -0.51 -3.02
C ASN A 120 9.20 -0.06 -3.06
N MET A 121 8.88 1.13 -2.54
CA MET A 121 7.52 1.68 -2.69
C MET A 121 7.28 2.10 -4.14
N GLN A 122 6.41 1.35 -4.82
CA GLN A 122 6.11 1.54 -6.23
C GLN A 122 4.91 2.46 -6.45
N TRP A 123 3.84 2.21 -5.70
CA TRP A 123 2.58 2.95 -5.77
C TRP A 123 2.18 3.43 -4.38
N LEU A 124 1.49 4.57 -4.35
CA LEU A 124 0.88 5.12 -3.15
C LEU A 124 -0.61 5.39 -3.45
N LEU A 125 -1.48 4.80 -2.65
CA LEU A 125 -2.91 5.08 -2.63
C LEU A 125 -3.19 5.92 -1.39
N ASP A 126 -3.57 7.18 -1.60
CA ASP A 126 -3.66 8.19 -0.54
C ASP A 126 -4.63 9.29 -1.00
N ASP A 127 -5.54 9.74 -0.12
CA ASP A 127 -6.59 10.72 -0.42
C ASP A 127 -6.03 12.14 -0.68
N ARG A 128 -4.79 12.40 -0.27
CA ARG A 128 -4.11 13.70 -0.39
C ARG A 128 -3.07 13.74 -1.51
N CYS A 129 -2.77 12.61 -2.15
CA CYS A 129 -1.70 12.58 -3.15
C CYS A 129 -2.12 13.20 -4.50
N ILE A 130 -1.24 14.04 -5.05
CA ILE A 130 -1.31 14.52 -6.44
C ILE A 130 -0.13 13.91 -7.18
N GLN A 131 -0.40 13.24 -8.30
CA GLN A 131 0.66 12.66 -9.11
C GLN A 131 1.44 13.76 -9.82
N VAL A 132 2.77 13.70 -9.71
CA VAL A 132 3.69 14.55 -10.50
C VAL A 132 4.28 13.71 -11.62
N GLU A 133 4.27 14.23 -12.84
CA GLU A 133 4.98 13.58 -13.95
C GLU A 133 6.49 13.60 -13.67
N ARG A 134 7.11 12.43 -13.83
CA ARG A 134 8.50 12.18 -13.45
C ARG A 134 9.43 13.21 -14.10
N ASN A 135 10.25 13.87 -13.28
CA ASN A 135 11.28 14.82 -13.67
C ASN A 135 10.78 16.07 -14.44
N THR A 136 9.49 16.42 -14.36
CA THR A 136 8.96 17.61 -15.05
C THR A 136 8.35 18.65 -14.13
N GLY A 137 7.93 18.26 -12.92
CA GLY A 137 7.15 19.12 -12.03
C GLY A 137 5.70 19.32 -12.47
N ARG A 138 5.27 18.72 -13.59
CA ARG A 138 3.89 18.84 -14.08
C ARG A 138 2.94 18.01 -13.23
N LEU A 139 1.93 18.66 -12.65
CA LEU A 139 0.87 18.00 -11.90
C LEU A 139 -0.09 17.28 -12.86
N ILE A 140 -0.42 16.03 -12.54
CA ILE A 140 -1.41 15.22 -13.25
C ILE A 140 -2.71 15.29 -12.46
N PHE A 141 -3.63 16.12 -12.93
CA PHE A 141 -5.01 16.13 -12.47
C PHE A 141 -5.82 15.10 -13.26
N LYS A 142 -6.83 14.51 -12.61
CA LYS A 142 -7.89 13.81 -13.34
C LYS A 142 -8.96 14.84 -13.66
N ASP A 143 -9.34 14.92 -14.93
CA ASP A 143 -10.53 15.66 -15.38
C ASP A 143 -11.80 15.10 -14.72
#